data_AF-A0A376KQF5-F1
#
_entry.id   AF-A0A376KQF5-F1
#
_cell.length_a   1.000
_cell.length_b   1.000
_cell.length_c   1.000
_cell.angle_alpha   90.00
_cell.angle_beta   90.00
_cell.angle_gamma   90.00
#
_symmetry.space_group_name_H-M   'P 1'
#
loop_
_entity.id
_entity.type
_entity.pdbx_description
1 polymer ?
#
loop_
_entity_poly.entity_id
_entity_poly.type
_entity_poly.pdbx_seq_one_letter_code
_entity_poly.pdbx_strand_id
1 'polypeptide(L)' 'MKLKTTLFGNVYQFKDVKEVLAKANELRSGDVLAGVAAASSQERVAAKQVLSENDRSGHPQ' A
#
# COMPACT_ATOMS: atom_id res chain seq x y z
N MET A 1 -8.97 -8.70 6.38
CA MET A 1 -8.28 -7.57 5.70
C MET A 1 -7.09 -8.10 4.94
N LYS A 2 -7.00 -7.87 3.62
CA LYS A 2 -5.84 -8.32 2.82
C LYS A 2 -4.81 -7.21 2.83
N LEU A 3 -3.63 -7.47 3.38
CA LEU A 3 -2.46 -6.57 3.38
C LEU A 3 -1.36 -7.08 2.46
N LYS A 4 -1.72 -7.93 1.49
CA LYS A 4 -0.79 -8.51 0.53
C LYS A 4 -1.36 -8.34 -0.88
N THR A 5 -0.49 -8.04 -1.84
CA THR A 5 -0.83 -8.05 -3.26
C THR A 5 0.34 -8.58 -4.07
N THR A 6 0.07 -9.07 -5.27
CA THR A 6 1.12 -9.51 -6.20
C THR A 6 1.09 -8.58 -7.40
N LEU A 7 2.19 -7.89 -7.65
CA LEU A 7 2.32 -6.91 -8.73
C LEU A 7 3.60 -7.17 -9.52
N PHE A 8 3.50 -7.25 -10.85
CA PHE A 8 4.62 -7.57 -11.74
C PHE A 8 5.41 -8.83 -11.32
N GLY A 9 4.70 -9.89 -10.89
CA GLY A 9 5.33 -11.14 -10.43
C GLY A 9 6.03 -11.05 -9.07
N ASN A 10 5.99 -9.89 -8.40
CA ASN A 10 6.55 -9.69 -7.07
C ASN A 10 5.42 -9.62 -6.03
N VAL A 11 5.60 -10.31 -4.91
CA VAL A 11 4.63 -10.29 -3.80
C VAL A 11 5.00 -9.15 -2.85
N TYR A 12 4.10 -8.20 -2.70
CA TYR A 12 4.21 -7.09 -1.76
C TYR A 12 3.31 -7.37 -0.56
N GLN A 13 3.92 -7.42 0.62
CA GLN A 13 3.20 -7.63 1.87
C GLN A 13 3.48 -6.46 2.80
N PHE A 14 2.41 -5.92 3.36
CA PHE A 14 2.43 -4.80 4.28
C PHE A 14 2.10 -5.29 5.68
N LYS A 15 2.71 -4.69 6.71
CA LYS A 15 2.46 -5.06 8.11
C LYS A 15 1.06 -4.68 8.57
N ASP A 16 0.64 -3.45 8.29
CA ASP A 16 -0.58 -2.84 8.80
C ASP A 16 -1.22 -1.90 7.77
N VAL A 17 -2.48 -1.52 7.98
CA VAL A 17 -3.17 -0.51 7.14
C VAL A 17 -2.40 0.81 7.11
N LYS A 18 -1.79 1.18 8.24
CA LYS A 18 -1.04 2.43 8.34
C LYS A 18 0.15 2.45 7.37
N GLU A 19 0.82 1.31 7.21
CA GLU A 19 1.93 1.15 6.27
C GLU A 19 1.42 1.19 4.82
N VAL A 20 0.29 0.55 4.54
CA VAL A 20 -0.37 0.65 3.23
C VAL A 20 -0.76 2.10 2.91
N LEU A 21 -1.36 2.83 3.86
CA LEU A 21 -1.76 4.22 3.71
C LEU A 21 -0.55 5.12 3.47
N ALA A 22 0.52 4.95 4.27
CA ALA A 22 1.76 5.71 4.11
C ALA A 22 2.41 5.45 2.74
N LYS A 23 2.56 4.17 2.36
CA LYS A 23 3.13 3.77 1.07
C LYS A 23 2.23 4.07 -0.12
N ALA A 24 0.91 4.15 0.04
CA ALA A 24 -0.01 4.53 -1.04
C ALA A 24 -0.04 6.05 -1.28
N ASN A 25 0.31 6.83 -0.25
CA ASN A 25 0.32 8.29 -0.30
C ASN A 25 1.60 8.84 -0.96
N GLU A 26 1.60 10.14 -1.23
CA GLU A 26 2.79 10.82 -1.75
C GLU A 26 3.92 10.86 -0.73
N LEU A 27 5.17 10.89 -1.21
CA LEU A 27 6.34 10.92 -0.34
C LEU A 27 6.33 12.21 0.48
N ARG A 28 6.06 12.10 1.78
CA ARG A 28 6.22 13.23 2.71
C ARG A 28 7.52 13.07 3.48
N SER A 29 8.12 14.19 3.83
CA SER A 29 9.37 14.21 4.62
C SER A 29 9.21 13.44 5.94
N GLY A 30 8.02 13.46 6.55
CA GLY A 30 7.70 12.68 7.74
C GLY A 30 7.67 11.15 7.52
N ASP A 31 7.21 10.68 6.36
CA ASP A 31 7.19 9.25 6.01
C ASP A 31 8.60 8.73 5.72
N VAL A 32 9.47 9.57 5.16
CA VAL A 32 10.90 9.27 4.96
C VAL A 32 11.62 9.18 6.30
N LEU A 33 11.40 10.14 7.20
CA LEU A 33 11.97 10.13 8.55
C LEU A 33 11.49 8.94 9.38
N ALA A 34 10.24 8.51 9.19
CA ALA A 34 9.66 7.35 9.86
C ALA A 34 9.99 6.01 9.18
N GLY A 35 10.66 6.02 8.02
CA GLY A 35 11.00 4.79 7.27
C GLY A 35 9.81 4.04 6.70
N VAL A 36 8.64 4.68 6.58
CA VAL A 36 7.40 4.09 6.06
C VAL A 36 7.12 4.45 4.61
N ALA A 37 7.97 5.27 4.00
CA ALA A 37 7.87 5.65 2.60
C ALA A 37 8.05 4.44 1.66
N ALA A 38 7.35 4.47 0.53
CA ALA A 38 7.52 3.46 -0.51
C ALA A 38 8.92 3.56 -1.13
N ALA A 39 9.63 2.43 -1.22
CA ALA A 39 10.99 2.36 -1.76
C ALA A 39 11.02 2.48 -3.30
N SER A 40 9.88 2.19 -3.96
CA SER A 40 9.75 2.25 -5.42
C SER A 40 8.31 2.58 -5.82
N SER A 41 8.16 3.11 -7.04
CA SER A 41 6.86 3.35 -7.68
C SER A 41 6.00 2.09 -7.71
N GLN A 42 6.60 0.90 -7.91
CA GLN A 42 5.87 -0.37 -7.90
C GLN A 42 5.27 -0.69 -6.53
N GLU A 43 6.04 -0.48 -5.45
CA GLU A 43 5.55 -0.67 -4.09
C GLU A 43 4.42 0.32 -3.75
N ARG A 44 4.53 1.56 -4.26
CA ARG A 44 3.49 2.59 -4.13
C ARG A 44 2.18 2.18 -4.81
N VAL A 45 2.27 1.64 -6.03
CA VAL A 45 1.10 1.13 -6.78
C VAL A 45 0.50 -0.09 -6.09
N ALA A 46 1.34 -1.01 -5.61
CA ALA A 46 0.90 -2.17 -4.85
C ALA A 46 0.10 -1.75 -3.59
N ALA A 47 0.61 -0.77 -2.84
CA ALA A 47 -0.07 -0.22 -1.67
C ALA A 47 -1.42 0.42 -2.04
N LYS A 48 -1.48 1.24 -3.11
CA LYS A 48 -2.75 1.80 -3.61
C LYS A 48 -3.75 0.71 -4.00
N GLN A 49 -3.30 -0.36 -4.66
CA GLN A 49 -4.18 -1.43 -5.07
C GLN A 49 -4.76 -2.18 -3.87
N VAL A 50 -3.93 -2.48 -2.86
CA VAL A 50 -4.39 -3.07 -1.59
C VAL A 50 -5.41 -2.16 -0.92
N LEU A 51 -5.15 -0.85 -0.89
CA LEU A 51 -6.08 0.12 -0.30
C LEU A 51 -7.43 0.15 -1.02
N SER A 52 -7.42 0.24 -2.36
CA SER A 52 -8.64 0.22 -3.17
C SER A 52 -9.40 -1.11 -3.09
N GLU A 53 -8.70 -2.24 -2.96
CA GLU A 53 -9.34 -3.54 -2.81
C GLU A 53 -10.01 -3.70 -1.44
N ASN A 54 -9.43 -3.09 -0.39
CA ASN A 54 -10.09 -3.00 0.92
C ASN A 54 -11.33 -2.09 0.86
N ASP A 55 -11.25 -0.93 0.19
CA ASP A 55 -12.40 -0.03 0.02
C ASP A 55 -13.57 -0.69 -0.73
N ARG A 56 -13.28 -1.39 -1.85
CA ARG A 56 -14.29 -2.08 -2.65
C ARG A 56 -14.91 -3.31 -1.98
N SER A 57 -14.26 -3.89 -0.98
CA SER A 57 -14.84 -5.03 -0.25
C SER A 57 -16.12 -4.69 0.54
N GLY A 58 -16.45 -3.39 0.68
CA GLY A 58 -17.70 -2.90 1.26
C GLY A 58 -18.85 -2.64 0.29
N HIS A 59 -18.67 -2.85 -1.02
CA HIS A 59 -19.73 -2.65 -2.01
C HIS A 59 -20.12 -3.99 -2.67
N PRO A 60 -21.10 -4.72 -2.12
CA PRO A 60 -21.74 -5.78 -2.87
C PRO A 60 -22.47 -5.13 -4.05
N GLN A 61 -22.18 -5.60 -5.26
CA GLN A 61 -23.09 -5.42 -6.41
C GLN A 61 -24.44 -6.06 -6.08
#